data_AF-A0A0C3JA74-F1
#
_entry.id   AF-A0A0C3JA74-F1
#
_cell.length_a   1.000
_cell.length_b   1.000
_cell.length_c   1.000
_cell.angle_alpha   90.00
_cell.angle_beta   90.00
_cell.angle_gamma   90.00
#
_symmetry.space_group_name_H-M   'P 1'
#
loop_
_entity.id
_entity.type
_entity.pdbx_description
1 polymer ?
#
loop_
_entity_poly.entity_id
_entity_poly.type
_entity_poly.pdbx_seq_one_letter_code
_entity_poly.pdbx_strand_id
1 'polypeptide(L)'
;KAYEFYVCEVSGDPYKWRLSDFFTELFNYCFPIDFRMRQQGKLQLCYQNSKTVKNYLFELNEIWMMIGEMDECTKVHKFWSGLCKEIQCNLWKEKLNPEVLTLKKVVASAKILEIAQS
;
A
#
# COMPACT_ATOMS: atom_id res chain seq x y z
N LYS A 1 19.18 15.14 2.41
CA LYS A 1 18.32 15.33 1.22
C LYS A 1 17.23 16.38 1.43
N ALA A 2 16.17 16.13 2.21
CA ALA A 2 15.08 17.12 2.36
C ALA A 2 15.54 18.48 2.92
N TYR A 3 16.30 18.47 4.02
CA TYR A 3 16.89 19.68 4.61
C TYR A 3 17.82 20.42 3.63
N GLU A 4 18.66 19.67 2.92
CA GLU A 4 19.60 20.18 1.93
C GLU A 4 18.89 20.85 0.74
N PHE A 5 17.88 20.19 0.17
CA PHE A 5 17.03 20.79 -0.86
C PHE A 5 16.41 22.10 -0.40
N TYR A 6 15.86 22.13 0.81
CA TYR A 6 15.25 23.35 1.34
C TYR A 6 16.26 24.50 1.46
N VAL A 7 17.44 24.24 2.00
CA VAL A 7 18.48 25.28 2.20
C VAL A 7 19.11 25.73 0.87
N CYS A 8 19.31 24.84 -0.09
CA CYS A 8 19.99 25.19 -1.35
C CYS A 8 19.04 25.80 -2.38
N GLU A 9 17.80 25.30 -2.48
CA GLU A 9 16.88 25.67 -3.58
C GLU A 9 15.74 26.59 -3.14
N VAL A 10 15.29 26.45 -1.88
CA VAL A 10 14.05 27.09 -1.41
C VAL A 10 14.31 28.32 -0.54
N SER A 11 15.27 28.28 0.38
CA SER A 11 15.41 29.30 1.42
C SER A 11 15.80 30.69 0.91
N GLY A 12 16.38 30.79 -0.29
CA GLY A 12 16.76 32.07 -0.89
C GLY A 12 15.57 32.95 -1.30
N ASP A 13 14.43 32.32 -1.64
CA ASP A 13 13.16 33.02 -1.88
C ASP A 13 12.01 32.02 -1.70
N PRO A 14 11.54 31.78 -0.45
CA PRO A 14 10.52 30.77 -0.18
C PRO A 14 9.14 31.16 -0.74
N TYR A 15 8.86 32.46 -0.89
CA TYR A 15 7.54 32.96 -1.27
C TYR A 15 7.24 32.81 -2.76
N LYS A 16 8.26 32.60 -3.60
CA LYS A 16 8.06 32.25 -5.02
C LYS A 16 7.47 30.85 -5.22
N TRP A 17 7.60 29.96 -4.24
CA TRP A 17 7.17 28.57 -4.36
C TRP A 17 5.69 28.42 -4.06
N ARG A 18 4.95 27.84 -5.01
CA ARG A 18 3.64 27.27 -4.69
C ARG A 18 3.83 26.01 -3.87
N LEU A 19 2.91 25.76 -2.94
CA LEU A 19 3.01 24.61 -2.04
C LEU A 19 3.07 23.27 -2.80
N SER A 20 2.31 23.14 -3.90
CA SER A 20 2.34 21.98 -4.79
C SER A 20 3.72 21.74 -5.40
N ASP A 21 4.35 22.81 -5.86
CA ASP A 21 5.61 22.75 -6.61
C ASP A 21 6.76 22.44 -5.65
N PHE A 22 6.71 23.02 -4.45
CA PHE A 22 7.64 22.70 -3.37
C PHE A 22 7.63 21.21 -3.02
N PHE A 23 6.46 20.62 -2.77
CA PHE A 23 6.38 19.21 -2.41
C PHE A 23 6.76 18.28 -3.57
N THR A 24 6.43 18.66 -4.81
CA THR A 24 6.80 17.90 -6.01
C THR A 24 8.31 17.86 -6.17
N GLU A 25 8.99 19.01 -6.12
CA GLU A 25 10.44 19.08 -6.27
C GLU A 25 11.19 18.47 -5.07
N LEU A 26 10.69 18.68 -3.85
CA LEU A 26 11.23 18.02 -2.66
C LEU A 26 11.18 16.49 -2.79
N PHE A 27 10.06 15.96 -3.28
CA PHE A 27 9.90 14.53 -3.53
C PHE A 27 10.88 14.05 -4.60
N ASN A 28 10.96 14.74 -5.73
CA ASN A 28 11.86 14.39 -6.84
C ASN A 28 13.34 14.44 -6.44
N TYR A 29 13.72 15.34 -5.52
CA TYR A 29 15.07 15.42 -4.98
C TYR A 29 15.37 14.26 -4.02
N CYS A 30 14.41 13.91 -3.16
CA CYS A 30 14.60 12.90 -2.12
C CYS A 30 14.58 11.48 -2.67
N PHE A 31 13.71 11.23 -3.65
CA PHE A 31 13.41 9.90 -4.17
C PHE A 31 13.85 9.77 -5.64
N PRO A 32 14.32 8.59 -6.06
CA PRO A 32 14.66 8.38 -7.46
C PRO A 32 13.41 8.44 -8.36
N ILE A 33 13.59 8.78 -9.64
CA ILE A 33 12.50 8.91 -10.61
C ILE A 33 11.66 7.63 -10.76
N ASP A 34 12.27 6.47 -10.49
CA ASP A 34 11.62 5.16 -10.55
C ASP A 34 11.02 4.71 -9.21
N PHE A 35 10.99 5.57 -8.18
CA PHE A 35 10.56 5.20 -6.84
C PHE A 35 9.16 4.57 -6.84
N ARG A 36 8.18 5.19 -7.49
CA ARG A 36 6.81 4.66 -7.58
C ARG A 36 6.78 3.31 -8.31
N MET A 37 7.57 3.15 -9.37
CA MET A 37 7.71 1.88 -10.09
C MET A 37 8.29 0.78 -9.18
N ARG A 38 9.28 1.11 -8.34
CA ARG A 38 9.82 0.18 -7.33
C ARG A 38 8.77 -0.20 -6.29
N GLN A 39 7.94 0.75 -5.84
CA GLN A 39 6.85 0.45 -4.90
C GLN A 39 5.79 -0.45 -5.54
N GLN A 40 5.45 -0.25 -6.81
CA GLN A 40 4.57 -1.16 -7.55
C GLN A 40 5.18 -2.56 -7.66
N GLY A 41 6.48 -2.68 -7.92
CA GLY A 41 7.18 -3.97 -7.91
C GLY A 41 7.10 -4.67 -6.54
N LYS A 42 7.32 -3.92 -5.44
CA LYS A 42 7.13 -4.43 -4.08
C LYS A 42 5.70 -4.87 -3.82
N LEU A 43 4.71 -4.13 -4.32
CA LEU A 43 3.30 -4.48 -4.18
C LEU A 43 3.02 -5.83 -4.84
N GLN A 44 3.54 -6.08 -6.04
CA GLN A 44 3.35 -7.36 -6.73
C GLN A 44 3.92 -8.53 -5.94
N LEU A 45 5.11 -8.33 -5.33
CA LEU A 45 5.80 -9.35 -4.55
C LEU A 45 5.34 -9.45 -3.07
N CYS A 46 4.39 -8.62 -2.64
CA CYS A 46 3.89 -8.65 -1.27
C CYS A 46 2.84 -9.76 -1.12
N TYR A 47 3.11 -10.71 -0.23
CA TYR A 47 2.24 -11.84 0.12
C TYR A 47 2.22 -12.06 1.63
N GLN A 48 1.15 -12.66 2.14
CA GLN A 48 1.01 -13.01 3.55
C GLN A 48 2.12 -13.97 3.99
N ASN A 49 2.36 -15.04 3.24
CA ASN A 49 3.35 -16.07 3.58
C ASN A 49 3.19 -16.53 5.04
N SER A 50 4.23 -16.42 5.86
CA SER A 50 4.23 -16.75 7.29
C SER A 50 3.80 -15.60 8.20
N LYS A 51 3.41 -14.44 7.64
CA LYS A 51 2.95 -13.28 8.41
C LYS A 51 1.49 -13.47 8.81
N THR A 52 1.13 -12.83 9.92
CA THR A 52 -0.29 -12.68 10.26
C THR A 52 -1.02 -11.84 9.23
N VAL A 53 -2.33 -12.04 9.06
CA VAL A 53 -3.19 -11.23 8.20
C VAL A 53 -3.07 -9.74 8.56
N LYS A 54 -2.93 -9.44 9.85
CA LYS A 54 -2.73 -8.07 10.34
C LYS A 54 -1.42 -7.45 9.84
N ASN A 55 -0.30 -8.17 9.96
CA ASN A 55 1.01 -7.67 9.54
C ASN A 55 1.09 -7.54 8.02
N TYR A 56 0.52 -8.50 7.29
CA TYR A 56 0.41 -8.42 5.84
C TYR A 56 -0.39 -7.20 5.37
N LEU A 57 -1.55 -6.92 5.99
CA LEU A 57 -2.33 -5.73 5.69
C LEU A 57 -1.59 -4.43 6.00
N PHE A 58 -0.81 -4.42 7.09
CA PHE A 58 0.00 -3.26 7.45
C PHE A 58 1.02 -2.93 6.35
N GLU A 59 1.78 -3.93 5.88
CA GLU A 59 2.74 -3.73 4.78
C GLU A 59 2.07 -3.26 3.48
N LEU A 60 0.90 -3.82 3.14
CA LEU A 60 0.14 -3.37 1.97
C LEU A 60 -0.27 -1.89 2.09
N ASN A 61 -0.76 -1.47 3.26
CA ASN A 61 -1.15 -0.09 3.50
C ASN A 61 0.04 0.86 3.36
N GLU A 62 1.22 0.49 3.87
CA GLU A 62 2.42 1.30 3.68
C GLU A 62 2.77 1.47 2.20
N ILE A 63 2.72 0.38 1.41
CA ILE A 63 3.01 0.43 -0.01
C ILE A 63 1.96 1.25 -0.77
N TRP A 64 0.68 1.09 -0.47
CA TRP A 64 -0.40 1.86 -1.09
C TRP A 64 -0.26 3.36 -0.81
N MET A 65 0.05 3.75 0.43
CA MET A 65 0.31 5.15 0.78
C MET A 65 1.48 5.75 -0.02
N MET A 66 2.51 4.94 -0.32
CA MET A 66 3.67 5.39 -1.09
C MET A 66 3.40 5.47 -2.61
N ILE A 67 2.52 4.61 -3.14
CA ILE A 67 2.10 4.66 -4.55
C ILE A 67 1.14 5.84 -4.78
N GLY A 68 0.24 6.07 -3.83
CA GLY A 68 -0.79 7.10 -3.86
C GLY A 68 -2.19 6.50 -3.99
N GLU A 69 -3.06 7.20 -4.73
CA GLU A 69 -4.44 6.77 -4.93
C GLU A 69 -4.51 5.43 -5.68
N MET A 70 -5.30 4.52 -5.14
CA MET A 70 -5.55 3.21 -5.70
C MET A 70 -7.01 2.87 -5.52
N ASP A 71 -7.60 2.33 -6.58
CA ASP A 71 -8.96 1.82 -6.58
C ASP A 71 -9.15 0.73 -5.51
N GLU A 72 -10.29 0.79 -4.82
CA GLU A 72 -10.61 -0.10 -3.70
C GLU A 72 -10.74 -1.55 -4.18
N CYS A 73 -11.34 -1.79 -5.35
CA CYS A 73 -11.45 -3.14 -5.92
C CYS A 73 -10.06 -3.75 -6.17
N THR A 74 -9.12 -2.95 -6.69
CA THR A 74 -7.72 -3.34 -6.87
C THR A 74 -7.05 -3.69 -5.54
N LYS A 75 -7.30 -2.94 -4.47
CA LYS A 75 -6.80 -3.26 -3.12
C LYS A 75 -7.36 -4.57 -2.61
N VAL A 76 -8.66 -4.81 -2.80
CA VAL A 76 -9.32 -6.06 -2.39
C VAL A 76 -8.73 -7.25 -3.14
N HIS A 77 -8.60 -7.16 -4.46
CA HIS A 77 -8.00 -8.22 -5.27
C HIS A 77 -6.55 -8.49 -4.86
N LYS A 78 -5.75 -7.45 -4.63
CA LYS A 78 -4.35 -7.64 -4.21
C LYS A 78 -4.26 -8.26 -2.81
N PHE A 79 -5.05 -7.77 -1.85
CA PHE A 79 -5.10 -8.36 -0.52
C PHE A 79 -5.49 -9.83 -0.60
N TRP A 80 -6.62 -10.15 -1.24
CA TRP A 80 -7.16 -11.51 -1.35
C TRP A 80 -6.19 -12.47 -2.03
N SER A 81 -5.68 -12.11 -3.22
CA SER A 81 -4.77 -12.97 -3.98
C SER A 81 -3.44 -13.23 -3.27
N GLY A 82 -3.02 -12.32 -2.39
CA GLY A 82 -1.79 -12.47 -1.62
C GLY A 82 -1.93 -13.19 -0.27
N LEU A 83 -3.15 -13.52 0.18
CA LEU A 83 -3.37 -14.35 1.37
C LEU A 83 -2.83 -15.78 1.17
N CYS A 84 -2.64 -16.54 2.24
CA CYS A 84 -2.32 -17.96 2.09
C CYS A 84 -3.48 -18.74 1.44
N LYS A 85 -3.16 -19.86 0.76
CA LYS A 85 -4.14 -20.61 -0.02
C LYS A 85 -5.31 -21.15 0.81
N GLU A 86 -5.05 -21.52 2.06
CA GLU A 86 -6.07 -22.06 2.96
C GLU A 86 -7.12 -21.00 3.32
N ILE A 87 -6.69 -19.79 3.67
CA ILE A 87 -7.60 -18.66 3.92
C ILE A 87 -8.36 -18.31 2.64
N GLN A 88 -7.69 -18.23 1.48
CA GLN A 88 -8.38 -17.96 0.20
C GLN A 88 -9.50 -18.97 -0.07
N CYS A 89 -9.22 -20.27 0.10
CA CYS A 89 -10.21 -21.33 -0.09
C CYS A 89 -11.39 -21.19 0.88
N ASN A 90 -11.14 -20.85 2.14
CA ASN A 90 -12.20 -20.68 3.13
C ASN A 90 -13.05 -19.43 2.87
N LEU A 91 -12.46 -18.32 2.42
CA LEU A 91 -13.23 -17.14 2.01
C LEU A 91 -14.19 -17.45 0.85
N TRP A 92 -13.77 -18.28 -0.11
CA TRP A 92 -14.66 -18.76 -1.18
C TRP A 92 -15.78 -19.66 -0.66
N LYS A 93 -15.50 -20.55 0.30
CA LYS A 93 -16.52 -21.39 0.96
C LYS A 93 -17.57 -20.55 1.71
N GLU A 94 -17.16 -19.41 2.26
CA GLU A 94 -18.06 -18.43 2.88
C GLU A 94 -18.85 -17.59 1.87
N LYS A 95 -18.72 -17.87 0.56
CA LYS A 95 -19.40 -17.18 -0.55
C LYS A 95 -19.09 -15.68 -0.62
N LEU A 96 -17.90 -15.28 -0.16
CA LEU A 96 -17.41 -13.91 -0.31
C LEU A 96 -16.89 -13.71 -1.74
N ASN A 97 -17.11 -12.52 -2.30
CA ASN A 97 -16.63 -12.15 -3.63
C ASN A 97 -15.72 -10.90 -3.54
N PRO A 98 -14.44 -10.97 -3.97
CA PRO A 98 -13.53 -9.83 -3.98
C PRO A 98 -14.00 -8.65 -4.87
N GLU A 99 -14.88 -8.87 -5.84
CA GLU A 99 -15.37 -7.82 -6.75
C GLU A 99 -16.46 -6.93 -6.14
N VAL A 100 -17.14 -7.41 -5.11
CA VAL A 100 -18.34 -6.75 -4.55
C VAL A 100 -18.12 -6.26 -3.11
N LEU A 101 -17.16 -6.86 -2.42
CA LEU A 101 -16.92 -6.58 -1.00
C LEU A 101 -15.87 -5.50 -0.81
N THR A 102 -15.99 -4.77 0.30
CA THR A 102 -14.98 -3.80 0.72
C THR A 102 -13.80 -4.49 1.37
N LEU A 103 -12.62 -3.86 1.30
CA LEU A 103 -11.41 -4.40 1.92
C LEU A 103 -11.61 -4.67 3.41
N LYS A 104 -12.29 -3.77 4.11
CA LYS A 104 -12.61 -3.92 5.54
C LYS A 104 -13.35 -5.22 5.85
N LYS A 105 -14.33 -5.61 5.02
CA LYS A 105 -15.10 -6.85 5.22
C LYS A 105 -14.22 -8.08 4.97
N VAL A 106 -13.48 -8.09 3.87
CA VAL A 106 -12.60 -9.22 3.51
C VAL A 106 -11.50 -9.42 4.57
N VAL A 107 -10.91 -8.33 5.07
CA VAL A 107 -9.92 -8.36 6.16
C VAL A 107 -10.50 -8.95 7.44
N ALA A 108 -11.73 -8.58 7.81
CA ALA A 108 -12.37 -9.09 9.02
C ALA A 108 -12.57 -10.61 8.94
N SER A 109 -13.10 -11.11 7.82
CA SER A 109 -13.27 -12.55 7.58
C SER A 109 -11.93 -13.28 7.57
N ALA A 110 -10.92 -12.75 6.87
CA ALA A 110 -9.59 -13.37 6.81
C ALA A 110 -8.94 -13.51 8.19
N LYS A 111 -9.11 -12.53 9.09
CA LYS A 111 -8.59 -12.61 10.48
C LYS A 111 -9.28 -13.69 11.30
N ILE A 112 -10.60 -13.86 11.15
CA ILE A 112 -11.34 -14.93 11.84
C ILE A 112 -10.87 -16.30 11.36
N LEU A 113 -10.67 -16.44 10.04
CA LEU A 113 -10.18 -17.68 9.43
C LEU A 113 -8.76 -18.03 9.85
N GLU A 114 -7.88 -17.03 9.97
CA GLU A 114 -6.51 -17.22 10.49
C GLU A 114 -6.52 -17.77 11.93
N ILE A 115 -7.41 -17.25 12.79
CA ILE A 115 -7.57 -17.75 14.16
C ILE A 115 -8.10 -19.18 14.16
N ALA A 116 -9.05 -19.51 13.28
CA ALA A 116 -9.63 -20.85 13.19
C ALA A 116 -8.63 -21.92 12.68
N GLN A 117 -7.51 -21.51 12.09
CA GLN A 117 -6.45 -22.37 11.57
C GLN A 117 -5.23 -22.46 12.51
N SER A 118 -5.17 -21.60 13.54
CA SER A 118 -4.11 -21.58 14.57
C SER A 118 -4.33 -22.64 15.63
#